data_AF-A0A533UW07-F1
#
_entry.id   AF-A0A533UW07-F1
#
_cell.length_a   1.000
_cell.length_b   1.000
_cell.length_c   1.000
_cell.angle_alpha   90.00
_cell.angle_beta   90.00
_cell.angle_gamma   90.00
#
_symmetry.space_group_name_H-M   'P 1'
#
loop_
_entity.id
_entity.type
_entity.pdbx_description
1 polymer ?
#
loop_
_entity_poly.entity_id
_entity_poly.type
_entity_poly.pdbx_seq_one_letter_code
_entity_poly.pdbx_strand_id
1 'polypeptide(L)'
;MAVYEPTGLGSIASKLIEGDNIDIGIGVSKKDSHNSSILNVEYLSVLKTMADTVWINPMCNNCGKRMKSEGKNKGFQCKICGRKKDSKLLVTQNRNLQLGMYLPYLKAHRHLTKPLHRYGMEKTYPYTPDFFKPLHSEWFKLF
;
A
#
# COMPACT_ATOMS: atom_id res chain seq x y z
N MET A 1 -10.73 -10.31 4.54
CA MET A 1 -11.10 -9.17 3.68
C MET A 1 -10.59 -9.45 2.29
N ALA A 2 -11.34 -9.07 1.25
CA ALA A 2 -11.04 -9.38 -0.13
C ALA A 2 -11.19 -8.14 -1.02
N VAL A 3 -10.19 -7.92 -1.87
CA VAL A 3 -10.21 -6.94 -2.95
C VAL A 3 -10.31 -7.73 -4.25
N TYR A 4 -11.47 -7.66 -4.91
CA TYR A 4 -11.69 -8.43 -6.13
C TYR A 4 -11.08 -7.73 -7.35
N GLU A 5 -10.55 -8.53 -8.28
CA GLU A 5 -9.93 -8.04 -9.53
C GLU A 5 -10.77 -6.98 -10.26
N PRO A 6 -12.10 -7.12 -10.43
CA PRO A 6 -12.90 -6.15 -11.19
C PRO A 6 -12.91 -4.73 -10.60
N THR A 7 -12.60 -4.59 -9.30
CA THR A 7 -12.54 -3.29 -8.62
C THR A 7 -11.35 -2.44 -9.08
N GLY A 8 -10.27 -3.06 -9.58
CA GLY A 8 -9.01 -2.39 -9.88
C GLY A 8 -8.16 -2.03 -8.64
N LEU A 9 -8.76 -2.01 -7.44
CA LEU A 9 -8.09 -1.59 -6.20
C LEU A 9 -6.92 -2.49 -5.78
N GLY A 10 -6.78 -3.68 -6.40
CA GLY A 10 -5.70 -4.62 -6.10
C GLY A 10 -4.30 -4.03 -6.26
N SER A 11 -4.09 -3.13 -7.21
CA SER A 11 -2.78 -2.47 -7.42
C SER A 11 -2.39 -1.49 -6.32
N ILE A 12 -3.38 -0.94 -5.61
CA ILE A 12 -3.17 -0.09 -4.42
C ILE A 12 -3.04 -0.95 -3.18
N ALA A 13 -3.94 -1.94 -3.03
CA ALA A 13 -3.95 -2.84 -1.88
C ALA A 13 -2.65 -3.66 -1.77
N SER A 14 -2.04 -4.06 -2.89
CA SER A 14 -0.76 -4.80 -2.90
C SER A 14 0.45 -3.99 -2.44
N LYS A 15 0.33 -2.66 -2.36
CA LYS A 15 1.39 -1.76 -1.88
C LYS A 15 1.32 -1.50 -0.38
N LEU A 16 0.22 -1.90 0.28
CA LEU A 16 0.08 -1.76 1.72
C LEU A 16 1.00 -2.72 2.46
N ILE A 17 1.49 -2.29 3.62
CA ILE A 17 2.26 -3.11 4.56
C ILE A 17 1.61 -3.04 5.94
N GLU A 18 2.00 -3.97 6.80
CA GLU A 18 1.61 -3.92 8.21
C GLU A 18 2.02 -2.59 8.85
N GLY A 19 1.11 -1.98 9.61
CA GLY A 19 1.31 -0.68 10.25
C GLY A 19 0.84 0.53 9.44
N ASP A 20 0.47 0.35 8.16
CA ASP A 20 -0.29 1.38 7.44
C ASP A 20 -1.66 1.59 8.10
N ASN A 21 -2.08 2.84 8.21
CA ASN A 21 -3.42 3.18 8.70
C ASN A 21 -4.34 3.42 7.50
N ILE A 22 -5.42 2.65 7.41
CA ILE A 22 -6.39 2.71 6.32
C ILE A 22 -7.81 2.81 6.85
N ASP A 23 -8.67 3.46 6.08
CA ASP A 23 -10.12 3.45 6.21
C ASP A 23 -10.72 2.76 4.97
N ILE A 24 -11.72 1.92 5.15
CA ILE A 24 -12.26 1.07 4.09
C ILE A 24 -13.78 1.02 4.15
N GLY A 25 -14.40 1.09 2.97
CA GLY A 25 -15.79 0.73 2.80
C GLY A 25 -15.89 -0.77 2.60
N ILE A 26 -16.82 -1.43 3.28
CA ILE A 26 -17.01 -2.89 3.16
C ILE A 26 -18.47 -3.26 2.90
N GLY A 27 -18.66 -4.24 2.01
CA GLY A 27 -19.89 -5.01 1.92
C GLY A 27 -19.67 -6.43 2.42
N VAL A 28 -20.57 -6.95 3.24
CA VAL A 28 -20.45 -8.28 3.85
C VAL A 28 -21.19 -9.30 2.99
N SER A 29 -20.49 -10.32 2.50
CA SER A 29 -21.13 -11.51 1.94
C SER A 29 -21.48 -12.48 3.07
N LYS A 30 -22.73 -12.96 3.10
CA LYS A 30 -23.21 -13.88 4.14
C LYS A 30 -22.42 -15.19 4.12
N LYS A 31 -22.32 -15.75 5.32
CA LYS A 31 -21.72 -17.05 5.61
C LYS A 31 -22.62 -18.14 5.00
N ASP A 32 -22.05 -19.05 4.20
CA ASP A 32 -22.68 -20.34 3.93
C ASP A 32 -22.12 -21.40 4.89
N SER A 33 -22.75 -22.57 5.00
CA SER A 33 -22.38 -23.63 5.94
C SER A 33 -20.89 -24.03 5.90
N HIS A 34 -20.20 -23.76 4.79
CA HIS A 34 -18.81 -24.15 4.54
C HIS A 34 -17.79 -23.00 4.52
N ASN A 35 -18.21 -21.72 4.51
CA ASN A 35 -17.28 -20.59 4.34
C ASN A 35 -17.51 -19.48 5.36
N SER A 36 -16.45 -18.85 5.85
CA SER A 36 -16.53 -17.65 6.68
C SER A 36 -17.05 -16.44 5.89
N SER A 37 -17.67 -15.48 6.58
CA SER A 37 -18.09 -14.22 5.96
C SER A 37 -16.90 -13.47 5.39
N ILE A 38 -17.03 -12.99 4.15
CA ILE A 38 -16.00 -12.23 3.45
C ILE A 38 -16.37 -10.75 3.48
N LEU A 39 -15.42 -9.93 3.93
CA LEU A 39 -15.50 -8.47 3.86
C LEU A 39 -14.97 -8.01 2.50
N ASN A 40 -15.87 -7.55 1.63
CA ASN A 40 -15.55 -7.12 0.28
C ASN A 40 -15.26 -5.62 0.28
N VAL A 41 -14.10 -5.23 -0.21
CA VAL A 41 -13.69 -3.81 -0.23
C VAL A 41 -14.44 -3.06 -1.32
N GLU A 42 -15.11 -1.98 -0.92
CA GLU A 42 -15.86 -1.08 -1.82
C GLU A 42 -15.15 0.26 -2.03
N TYR A 43 -14.32 0.70 -1.08
CA TYR A 43 -13.34 1.77 -1.26
C TYR A 43 -12.15 1.55 -0.32
N LEU A 44 -11.02 2.16 -0.64
CA LEU A 44 -9.82 2.11 0.20
C LEU A 44 -9.25 3.51 0.36
N SER A 45 -9.12 3.99 1.59
CA SER A 45 -8.51 5.27 1.92
C SER A 45 -7.25 5.07 2.77
N VAL A 46 -6.12 5.55 2.27
CA VAL A 46 -4.83 5.49 2.97
C VAL A 46 -4.69 6.76 3.83
N LEU A 47 -4.59 6.59 5.15
CA LEU A 47 -4.58 7.70 6.11
C LEU A 47 -3.16 8.05 6.53
N LYS A 48 -2.35 7.01 6.72
CA LYS A 48 -0.95 7.12 7.08
C LYS A 48 -0.20 5.94 6.51
N THR A 49 0.96 6.20 5.92
CA THR A 49 1.88 5.16 5.45
C THR A 49 3.03 5.00 6.45
N MET A 50 3.46 3.77 6.65
CA MET A 50 4.65 3.44 7.42
C MET A 50 5.89 3.42 6.52
N ALA A 51 7.07 3.70 7.07
CA ALA A 51 8.30 3.58 6.30
C ALA A 51 8.59 2.10 6.04
N ASP A 52 8.64 1.71 4.76
CA ASP A 52 9.07 0.37 4.38
C ASP A 52 10.59 0.32 4.40
N THR A 53 11.17 -0.32 5.41
CA THR A 53 12.62 -0.37 5.60
C THR A 53 13.15 -1.77 5.41
N VAL A 54 14.17 -1.93 4.57
CA VAL A 54 14.83 -3.21 4.34
C VAL A 54 16.32 -3.15 4.61
N TRP A 55 16.87 -4.27 5.07
CA TRP A 55 18.31 -4.45 5.23
C TRP A 55 18.94 -4.95 3.95
N ILE A 56 19.75 -4.11 3.33
CA ILE A 56 20.42 -4.42 2.07
C ILE A 56 21.93 -4.56 2.24
N ASN A 57 22.56 -5.30 1.34
CA ASN A 57 24.02 -5.34 1.28
C ASN A 57 24.57 -3.95 0.93
N PRO A 58 25.73 -3.55 1.48
CA PRO A 58 26.31 -2.25 1.20
C PRO A 58 26.87 -2.14 -0.23
N MET A 59 27.04 -0.90 -0.68
CA MET A 59 27.74 -0.56 -1.92
C MET A 59 29.25 -0.40 -1.66
N CYS A 60 30.08 -0.77 -2.63
CA CYS A 60 31.52 -0.51 -2.60
C CYS A 60 31.79 0.98 -2.85
N ASN A 61 32.51 1.65 -1.95
CA ASN A 61 32.78 3.10 -2.03
C ASN A 61 33.64 3.52 -3.24
N ASN A 62 34.21 2.58 -4.00
CA ASN A 62 35.15 2.90 -5.07
C ASN A 62 34.66 2.49 -6.46
N CYS A 63 33.92 1.39 -6.58
CA CYS A 63 33.40 0.95 -7.88
C CYS A 63 31.87 1.02 -7.94
N GLY A 64 31.21 1.42 -6.86
CA GLY A 64 29.75 1.52 -6.77
C GLY A 64 29.00 0.19 -6.85
N LYS A 65 29.66 -0.95 -7.08
CA LYS A 65 28.95 -2.24 -7.17
C LYS A 65 28.49 -2.75 -5.81
N ARG A 66 27.36 -3.46 -5.81
CA ARG A 66 26.80 -4.11 -4.63
C ARG A 66 27.73 -5.22 -4.11
N MET A 67 28.02 -5.21 -2.82
CA MET A 67 28.94 -6.19 -2.20
C MET A 67 28.23 -7.53 -1.93
N LYS A 68 28.98 -8.64 -2.01
CA LYS A 68 28.52 -10.00 -1.70
C LYS A 68 28.65 -10.25 -0.19
N SER A 69 27.77 -11.05 0.40
CA SER A 69 27.95 -11.56 1.76
C SER A 69 29.03 -12.64 1.80
N GLU A 70 29.89 -12.59 2.82
CA GLU A 70 30.92 -13.61 3.09
C GLU A 70 30.45 -14.71 4.05
N GLY A 71 29.17 -14.67 4.44
CA GLY A 71 28.56 -15.62 5.37
C GLY A 71 28.14 -14.97 6.68
N LYS A 72 27.50 -15.76 7.56
CA LYS A 72 27.00 -15.28 8.86
C LYS A 72 28.15 -14.66 9.66
N ASN A 73 27.99 -13.42 10.10
CA ASN A 73 28.95 -12.65 10.91
C ASN A 73 30.33 -12.41 10.26
N LYS A 74 30.47 -12.61 8.94
CA LYS A 74 31.74 -12.40 8.21
C LYS A 74 31.77 -11.11 7.37
N GLY A 75 30.70 -10.32 7.41
CA GLY A 75 30.56 -9.08 6.66
C GLY A 75 30.35 -9.29 5.15
N PHE A 76 30.79 -8.32 4.38
CA PHE A 76 30.56 -8.19 2.95
C PHE A 76 31.85 -7.87 2.22
N GLN A 77 32.05 -8.42 1.03
CA GLN A 77 33.21 -8.17 0.19
C GLN A 77 32.81 -7.71 -1.22
N CYS A 78 33.54 -6.74 -1.75
CA CYS A 78 33.41 -6.33 -3.14
C CYS A 78 34.10 -7.35 -4.05
N LYS A 79 33.35 -7.93 -5.00
CA LYS A 79 33.88 -8.90 -5.97
C LYS A 79 34.97 -8.34 -6.89
N ILE A 80 35.02 -7.02 -7.08
CA ILE A 80 35.96 -6.36 -7.99
C ILE A 80 37.17 -5.80 -7.26
N CYS A 81 36.94 -5.08 -6.16
CA CYS A 81 38.02 -4.38 -5.46
C CYS A 81 38.59 -5.15 -4.26
N GLY A 82 37.97 -6.26 -3.84
CA GLY A 82 38.38 -7.00 -2.64
C GLY A 82 38.10 -6.32 -1.30
N ARG A 83 37.73 -5.02 -1.28
CA ARG A 83 37.37 -4.28 -0.05
C ARG A 83 36.23 -4.94 0.71
N LYS A 84 36.27 -4.80 2.04
CA LYS A 84 35.28 -5.36 2.98
C LYS A 84 34.47 -4.29 3.70
N LYS A 85 33.28 -4.67 4.16
CA LYS A 85 32.39 -3.89 5.04
C LYS A 85 31.69 -4.84 6.01
N ASP A 86 31.41 -4.38 7.22
CA ASP A 86 30.96 -5.29 8.27
C ASP A 86 29.44 -5.43 8.35
N SER A 87 28.70 -4.37 8.02
CA SER A 87 27.26 -4.29 8.26
C SER A 87 26.43 -4.06 7.00
N LYS A 88 25.16 -4.50 7.07
CA LYS A 88 24.12 -4.13 6.10
C LYS A 88 23.73 -2.66 6.30
N LEU A 89 23.13 -2.09 5.26
CA LEU A 89 22.54 -0.77 5.31
C LEU A 89 21.02 -0.91 5.45
N LEU A 90 20.43 -0.17 6.38
CA LEU A 90 18.99 0.01 6.44
C LEU A 90 18.61 1.08 5.42
N VAL A 91 17.71 0.76 4.51
CA VAL A 91 17.21 1.71 3.51
C VAL A 91 15.70 1.71 3.50
N THR A 92 15.12 2.89 3.36
CA THR A 92 13.69 3.06 3.11
C THR A 92 13.39 2.84 1.64
N GLN A 93 12.46 1.94 1.33
CA GLN A 93 11.93 1.74 0.00
C GLN A 93 10.82 2.75 -0.27
N ASN A 94 10.85 3.36 -1.45
CA ASN A 94 9.75 4.19 -1.89
C ASN A 94 8.63 3.30 -2.42
N ARG A 95 7.54 3.20 -1.65
CA ARG A 95 6.30 2.59 -2.09
C ARG A 95 5.50 3.69 -2.79
N ASN A 96 5.25 3.53 -4.09
CA ASN A 96 4.44 4.46 -4.88
C ASN A 96 2.95 4.39 -4.48
N LEU A 97 2.67 4.81 -3.24
CA LEU A 97 1.40 4.77 -2.53
C LEU A 97 1.19 6.14 -1.89
N GLN A 98 0.09 6.79 -2.23
CA GLN A 98 -0.22 8.14 -1.75
C GLN A 98 -1.32 8.09 -0.70
N LEU A 99 -1.33 9.09 0.19
CA LEU A 99 -2.44 9.27 1.13
C LEU A 99 -3.66 9.78 0.39
N GLY A 100 -4.85 9.32 0.77
CA GLY A 100 -6.12 9.74 0.16
C GLY A 100 -7.03 8.57 -0.15
N MET A 101 -8.14 8.84 -0.84
CA MET A 101 -9.18 7.85 -1.12
C MET A 101 -9.07 7.30 -2.55
N TYR A 102 -9.11 5.98 -2.65
CA TYR A 102 -9.12 5.18 -3.87
C TYR A 102 -10.48 4.50 -4.03
N LEU A 103 -11.14 4.78 -5.15
CA LEU A 103 -12.42 4.18 -5.51
C LEU A 103 -12.25 3.10 -6.58
N PRO A 104 -13.14 2.10 -6.62
CA PRO A 104 -13.13 1.10 -7.67
C PRO A 104 -13.44 1.73 -9.03
N TYR A 105 -13.10 1.02 -10.10
CA TYR A 105 -13.56 1.38 -11.45
C TYR A 105 -15.08 1.55 -11.48
N LEU A 106 -15.58 2.52 -12.26
CA LEU A 106 -17.02 2.81 -12.37
C LEU A 106 -17.85 1.56 -12.69
N LYS A 107 -17.33 0.67 -13.55
CA LYS A 107 -17.97 -0.62 -13.91
C LYS A 107 -18.17 -1.58 -12.73
N ALA A 108 -17.44 -1.39 -11.63
CA ALA A 108 -17.47 -2.22 -10.42
C ALA A 108 -18.12 -1.52 -9.23
N HIS A 109 -18.71 -0.32 -9.42
CA HIS A 109 -19.51 0.33 -8.39
C HIS A 109 -20.76 -0.51 -8.10
N ARG A 110 -21.09 -0.67 -6.82
CA ARG A 110 -22.34 -1.28 -6.40
C ARG A 110 -23.42 -0.20 -6.32
N HIS A 111 -24.69 -0.63 -6.21
CA HIS A 111 -25.83 0.28 -6.13
C HIS A 111 -25.73 1.30 -4.99
N LEU A 112 -25.14 0.91 -3.86
CA LEU A 112 -24.97 1.77 -2.69
C LEU A 112 -23.61 2.48 -2.64
N THR A 113 -22.72 2.23 -3.61
CA THR A 113 -21.44 2.92 -3.67
C THR A 113 -21.70 4.40 -3.97
N LYS A 114 -21.21 5.28 -3.09
CA LYS A 114 -21.34 6.72 -3.28
C LYS A 114 -20.64 7.15 -4.58
N PRO A 115 -21.33 7.80 -5.54
CA PRO A 115 -20.73 8.25 -6.77
C PRO A 115 -19.63 9.30 -6.53
N LEU A 116 -18.63 9.30 -7.41
CA LEU A 116 -17.46 10.19 -7.31
C LEU A 116 -17.84 11.67 -7.17
N HIS A 117 -18.77 12.15 -7.99
CA HIS A 117 -19.19 13.56 -7.99
C HIS A 117 -19.95 14.00 -6.73
N ARG A 118 -20.29 13.06 -5.82
CA ARG A 118 -21.00 13.35 -4.56
C ARG A 118 -20.03 13.52 -3.38
N TYR A 119 -18.76 13.17 -3.53
CA TYR A 119 -17.75 13.41 -2.50
C TYR A 119 -17.48 14.92 -2.39
N GLY A 120 -17.39 15.44 -1.17
CA GLY A 120 -17.36 16.89 -0.91
C GLY A 120 -18.75 17.54 -0.80
N MET A 121 -19.83 16.79 -1.05
CA MET A 121 -21.22 17.23 -0.88
C MET A 121 -21.93 16.49 0.27
N GLU A 122 -21.16 16.08 1.28
CA GLU A 122 -21.68 15.42 2.47
C GLU A 122 -22.64 16.36 3.22
N LYS A 123 -23.77 15.80 3.69
CA LYS A 123 -24.63 16.53 4.60
C LYS A 123 -23.89 16.70 5.93
N THR A 124 -23.72 17.92 6.39
CA THR A 124 -23.17 18.22 7.71
C THR A 124 -24.19 17.82 8.77
N TYR A 125 -23.98 16.67 9.40
CA TYR A 125 -24.67 16.30 10.62
C TYR A 125 -23.81 16.72 11.83
N PRO A 126 -24.40 16.99 13.01
CA PRO A 126 -23.66 17.45 14.19
C PRO A 126 -22.59 16.48 14.71
N TYR A 127 -22.57 15.24 14.20
CA TYR A 127 -21.48 14.29 14.39
C TYR A 127 -20.94 13.85 13.03
N THR A 128 -19.96 14.57 12.52
CA THR A 128 -19.11 14.14 11.41
C THR A 128 -17.68 14.12 11.89
N PRO A 129 -17.08 12.95 12.18
CA PRO A 129 -15.63 12.85 12.31
C PRO A 129 -14.96 13.46 11.07
N ASP A 130 -13.81 14.11 11.25
CA ASP A 130 -13.08 14.79 10.18
C ASP A 130 -12.63 13.79 9.09
N PHE A 131 -13.49 13.58 8.10
CA PHE A 131 -13.26 12.65 6.98
C PHE A 131 -13.01 13.36 5.64
N PHE A 132 -12.69 14.66 5.66
CA PHE A 132 -12.25 15.36 4.45
C PHE A 132 -10.82 14.95 4.10
N LYS A 133 -10.69 14.03 3.15
CA LYS A 133 -9.42 13.56 2.61
C LYS A 133 -9.34 13.89 1.12
N PRO A 134 -8.13 14.14 0.57
CA PRO A 134 -7.97 14.30 -0.87
C PRO A 134 -8.46 13.03 -1.58
N LEU A 135 -9.40 13.23 -2.50
CA LEU A 135 -9.97 12.17 -3.32
C LEU A 135 -9.03 11.96 -4.52
N HIS A 136 -8.44 10.77 -4.62
CA HIS A 136 -7.68 10.40 -5.81
C HIS A 136 -8.62 9.84 -6.86
N SER A 137 -9.51 10.68 -7.37
CA SER A 137 -10.56 10.26 -8.31
C SER A 137 -10.05 9.65 -9.61
N GLU A 138 -8.80 9.92 -9.96
CA GLU A 138 -8.15 9.57 -11.23
C GLU A 138 -6.89 8.73 -11.02
N TRP A 139 -6.78 8.04 -9.87
CA TRP A 139 -5.61 7.20 -9.57
C TRP A 139 -5.34 6.13 -10.64
N PHE A 140 -6.38 5.73 -11.37
CA PHE A 140 -6.30 4.78 -12.47
C PHE A 140 -5.75 5.36 -13.79
N LYS A 141 -5.65 6.69 -13.92
CA LYS A 141 -4.98 7.34 -15.07
C LYS A 141 -3.47 7.47 -14.88
N LEU A 142 -2.95 7.17 -13.68
CA LEU A 142 -1.53 7.28 -13.33
C LEU A 142 -0.73 5.99 -13.62
N PHE A 143 -1.36 4.99 -14.26
CA PHE A 143 -0.76 3.73 -14.68
C PHE A 143 -1.24 3.35 -16.09
#